data_AF-A0A2D7TXF1-F1
#
_entry.id   AF-A0A2D7TXF1-F1
#
_cell.length_a   1.000
_cell.length_b   1.000
_cell.length_c   1.000
_cell.angle_alpha   90.00
_cell.angle_beta   90.00
_cell.angle_gamma   90.00
#
_symmetry.space_group_name_H-M   'P 1'
#
loop_
_entity.id
_entity.type
_entity.pdbx_description
1 polymer ?
#
loop_
_entity_poly.entity_id
_entity_poly.type
_entity_poly.pdbx_seq_one_letter_code
_entity_poly.pdbx_strand_id
1 'polypeptide(L)'
;MPGHSGGLTKWFKEGWVDISRPRKGGGYQPCGRKSARGKGKGGYPKCVPASKARSMTKAQIKSAVRRKRKAGNPGGKPTNVSTFAKRGRKKKRVTRRKRR
;
A
#
# COMPACT_ATOMS: atom_id res chain seq x y z
N MET A 1 -9.67 -31.40 -0.31
CA MET A 1 -9.75 -30.87 1.06
C MET A 1 -10.97 -29.96 1.17
N PRO A 2 -12.05 -30.35 1.85
CA PRO A 2 -13.21 -29.49 2.08
C PRO A 2 -12.76 -28.36 3.01
N GLY A 3 -12.37 -27.24 2.41
CA GLY A 3 -11.65 -26.17 3.09
C GLY A 3 -12.60 -25.30 3.88
N HIS A 4 -12.35 -25.18 5.19
CA HIS A 4 -13.03 -24.27 6.10
C HIS A 4 -13.31 -22.92 5.44
N SER A 5 -14.60 -22.62 5.25
CA SER A 5 -15.16 -21.39 4.67
C SER A 5 -15.04 -20.19 5.63
N GLY A 6 -13.91 -20.05 6.32
CA GLY A 6 -13.66 -19.01 7.32
C GLY A 6 -12.88 -17.82 6.77
N GLY A 7 -12.89 -16.71 7.51
CA GLY A 7 -12.21 -15.46 7.15
C GLY A 7 -10.69 -15.59 6.97
N LEU A 8 -10.03 -16.48 7.73
CA LEU A 8 -8.58 -16.69 7.64
C LEU A 8 -8.19 -17.39 6.32
N THR A 9 -8.93 -18.42 5.91
CA THR A 9 -8.69 -19.10 4.63
C THR A 9 -8.81 -18.13 3.46
N LYS A 10 -9.79 -17.23 3.52
CA LYS A 10 -9.95 -16.14 2.54
C LYS A 10 -8.74 -15.19 2.56
N TRP A 11 -8.29 -14.79 3.74
CA TRP A 11 -7.14 -13.90 3.92
C TRP A 11 -5.85 -14.44 3.29
N PHE A 12 -5.58 -15.75 3.41
CA PHE A 12 -4.44 -16.39 2.76
C PHE A 12 -4.62 -16.51 1.23
N LYS A 13 -5.84 -16.76 0.76
CA LYS A 13 -6.17 -16.87 -0.67
C LYS A 13 -6.10 -15.55 -1.45
N GLU A 14 -6.11 -14.40 -0.76
CA GLU A 14 -6.09 -13.08 -1.39
C GLU A 14 -4.81 -12.77 -2.18
N GLY A 15 -3.72 -13.51 -1.94
CA GLY A 15 -2.45 -13.36 -2.65
C GLY A 15 -1.82 -12.00 -2.37
N TRP A 16 -0.94 -11.91 -1.38
CA TRP A 16 -0.36 -10.64 -0.98
C TRP A 16 0.81 -10.24 -1.88
N VAL A 17 0.90 -8.94 -2.22
CA VAL A 17 1.93 -8.40 -3.11
C VAL A 17 2.64 -7.19 -2.50
N ASP A 18 3.90 -6.98 -2.87
CA ASP A 18 4.70 -5.83 -2.42
C ASP A 18 4.62 -4.65 -3.39
N ILE A 19 3.86 -3.62 -3.02
CA ILE A 19 3.70 -2.41 -3.84
C ILE A 19 4.92 -1.48 -3.83
N SER A 20 5.94 -1.78 -3.02
CA SER A 20 7.16 -0.95 -2.97
C SER A 20 8.13 -1.22 -4.12
N ARG A 21 7.97 -2.33 -4.84
CA ARG A 21 8.84 -2.75 -5.95
C ARG A 21 8.00 -3.21 -7.15
N PRO A 22 7.59 -2.29 -8.04
CA PRO A 22 6.94 -2.65 -9.28
C PRO A 22 7.90 -3.45 -10.18
N ARG A 23 7.37 -4.44 -10.91
CA ARG A 23 8.15 -5.21 -11.88
C ARG A 23 8.30 -4.43 -13.19
N LYS A 24 9.44 -4.60 -13.88
CA LYS A 24 9.59 -4.20 -15.29
C LYS A 24 8.66 -5.12 -16.10
N GLY A 25 7.56 -4.59 -16.62
CA GLY A 25 6.48 -5.36 -17.24
C GLY A 25 5.12 -5.24 -16.54
N GLY A 26 5.05 -4.53 -15.42
CA GLY A 26 3.80 -4.31 -14.68
C GLY A 26 3.54 -5.35 -13.60
N GLY A 27 2.62 -5.00 -12.69
CA GLY A 27 2.34 -5.80 -11.50
C GLY A 27 3.45 -5.73 -10.44
N TYR A 28 3.29 -6.60 -9.44
CA TYR A 28 4.10 -6.60 -8.21
C TYR A 28 4.58 -8.01 -7.89
N GLN A 29 5.71 -8.11 -7.20
CA GLN A 29 6.19 -9.39 -6.68
C GLN A 29 5.33 -9.85 -5.49
N PRO A 30 5.28 -11.16 -5.20
CA PRO A 30 4.71 -11.67 -3.97
C PRO A 30 5.26 -10.95 -2.74
N CYS A 31 4.39 -10.69 -1.77
CA CYS A 31 4.75 -10.12 -0.49
C CYS A 31 5.49 -11.17 0.35
N GLY A 32 6.49 -10.72 1.12
CA GLY A 32 7.31 -11.57 1.97
C GLY A 32 8.66 -11.81 1.32
N ARG A 33 9.70 -11.16 1.86
CA ARG A 33 11.08 -11.36 1.41
C ARG A 33 11.95 -11.75 2.59
N LYS A 34 12.68 -12.87 2.45
CA LYS A 34 13.66 -13.32 3.45
C LYS A 34 14.79 -12.28 3.62
N SER A 35 15.14 -11.58 2.54
CA SER A 35 16.20 -10.57 2.51
C SER A 35 15.82 -9.17 3.04
N ALA A 36 14.61 -8.97 3.59
CA ALA A 36 14.24 -7.69 4.22
C ALA A 36 15.01 -7.41 5.51
N ARG A 37 15.58 -8.44 6.15
CA ARG A 37 16.37 -8.31 7.37
C ARG A 37 17.77 -7.81 6.99
N GLY A 38 17.97 -6.50 7.05
CA GLY A 38 19.29 -5.89 6.88
C GLY A 38 19.23 -4.39 6.56
N LYS A 39 20.02 -3.57 7.28
CA LYS A 39 20.27 -2.18 6.89
C LYS A 39 20.98 -2.21 5.53
N GLY A 40 20.33 -1.68 4.49
CA GLY A 40 20.88 -1.63 3.12
C GLY A 40 20.06 -2.38 2.05
N LYS A 41 19.15 -3.30 2.41
CA LYS A 41 18.41 -4.16 1.45
C LYS A 41 16.95 -3.74 1.18
N GLY A 42 16.69 -2.43 1.10
CA GLY A 42 15.40 -1.87 0.64
C GLY A 42 14.25 -1.85 1.66
N GLY A 43 14.54 -2.13 2.94
CA GLY A 43 13.56 -2.08 4.04
C GLY A 43 12.46 -3.15 3.96
N TYR A 44 11.52 -3.12 4.91
CA TYR A 44 10.39 -4.06 4.95
C TYR A 44 9.41 -3.88 3.78
N PRO A 45 8.89 -4.98 3.18
CA PRO A 45 7.93 -4.91 2.09
C PRO A 45 6.65 -4.18 2.52
N LYS A 46 6.04 -3.44 1.60
CA LYS A 46 4.78 -2.75 1.85
C LYS A 46 3.67 -3.57 1.20
N CYS A 47 3.13 -4.50 1.98
CA CYS A 47 2.19 -5.49 1.45
C CYS A 47 0.75 -5.00 1.42
N VAL A 48 0.03 -5.46 0.41
CA VAL A 48 -1.42 -5.33 0.24
C VAL A 48 -1.96 -6.56 -0.51
N PRO A 49 -3.27 -6.89 -0.42
CA PRO A 49 -3.89 -7.90 -1.26
C PRO A 49 -3.73 -7.59 -2.75
N ALA A 50 -3.52 -8.61 -3.59
CA ALA A 50 -3.37 -8.43 -5.03
C ALA A 50 -4.57 -7.73 -5.67
N SER A 51 -5.78 -8.11 -5.25
CA SER A 51 -7.03 -7.44 -5.67
C SER A 51 -6.97 -5.94 -5.43
N LYS A 52 -6.49 -5.52 -4.25
CA LYS A 52 -6.39 -4.11 -3.87
C LYS A 52 -5.29 -3.38 -4.63
N ALA A 53 -4.16 -4.04 -4.87
CA ALA A 53 -3.08 -3.48 -5.69
C ALA A 53 -3.54 -3.21 -7.12
N ARG A 54 -4.35 -4.10 -7.71
CA ARG A 54 -4.93 -3.94 -9.06
C ARG A 54 -5.89 -2.76 -9.14
N SER A 55 -6.66 -2.48 -8.08
CA SER A 55 -7.57 -1.33 -8.03
C SER A 55 -6.89 0.01 -7.76
N MET A 56 -5.61 0.02 -7.36
CA MET A 56 -4.91 1.26 -7.02
C MET A 56 -4.18 1.86 -8.22
N THR A 57 -4.27 3.18 -8.37
CA THR A 57 -3.48 3.92 -9.37
C THR A 57 -2.02 4.05 -8.94
N LYS A 58 -1.11 4.28 -9.88
CA LYS A 58 0.33 4.52 -9.61
C LYS A 58 0.54 5.63 -8.57
N ALA A 59 -0.24 6.71 -8.65
CA ALA A 59 -0.18 7.82 -7.70
C ALA A 59 -0.64 7.42 -6.29
N GLN A 60 -1.71 6.64 -6.18
CA GLN A 60 -2.18 6.11 -4.90
C GLN A 60 -1.15 5.18 -4.27
N ILE A 61 -0.51 4.33 -5.07
CA ILE A 61 0.53 3.40 -4.63
C ILE A 61 1.74 4.16 -4.10
N LYS A 62 2.24 5.16 -4.86
CA LYS A 62 3.35 6.02 -4.41
C LYS A 62 3.01 6.72 -3.10
N SER A 63 1.80 7.25 -2.97
CA SER A 63 1.32 7.89 -1.73
C SER A 63 1.22 6.92 -0.55
N ALA A 64 0.71 5.70 -0.79
CA ALA A 64 0.62 4.65 0.22
C ALA A 64 2.00 4.21 0.71
N VAL A 65 2.93 3.93 -0.22
CA VAL A 65 4.32 3.56 0.11
C VAL A 65 4.99 4.66 0.93
N ARG A 66 4.84 5.93 0.52
CA ARG A 66 5.41 7.08 1.25
C ARG A 66 4.90 7.15 2.69
N ARG A 67 3.58 7.04 2.89
CA ARG A 67 2.99 7.05 4.24
C ARG A 67 3.47 5.87 5.08
N LYS A 68 3.47 4.66 4.51
CA LYS A 68 3.94 3.44 5.18
C LYS A 68 5.44 3.45 5.50
N ARG A 69 6.26 4.22 4.78
CA ARG A 69 7.68 4.43 5.10
C ARG A 69 7.85 5.48 6.19
N LYS A 70 7.13 6.61 6.09
CA LYS A 70 7.18 7.70 7.09
C LYS A 70 6.67 7.25 8.46
N ALA A 71 5.70 6.32 8.49
CA ALA A 71 5.08 5.88 9.72
C ALA A 71 6.10 5.50 10.79
N GLY A 72 7.24 4.88 10.41
CA GLY A 72 8.33 4.48 11.30
C GLY A 72 7.82 3.62 12.46
N ASN A 73 8.06 2.30 12.46
CA ASN A 73 7.66 1.47 13.60
C ASN A 73 8.91 1.22 14.47
N PRO A 74 9.29 2.12 15.39
CA PRO A 74 10.54 2.04 16.17
C PRO A 74 10.50 1.00 17.31
N GLY A 75 9.87 -0.16 17.10
CA GLY A 75 9.82 -1.22 18.12
C GLY A 75 8.76 -1.00 19.21
N GLY A 76 7.57 -0.53 18.82
CA GLY A 76 6.38 -0.42 19.66
C GLY A 76 5.10 -0.72 18.85
N LYS A 77 3.92 -0.41 19.41
CA LYS A 77 2.63 -0.61 18.70
C LYS A 77 2.68 0.07 17.32
N PRO A 78 2.41 -0.65 16.22
CA PRO A 78 2.51 -0.09 14.87
C PRO A 78 1.54 1.08 14.65
N THR A 79 2.01 2.14 13.99
CA THR A 79 1.12 3.22 13.54
C THR A 79 0.32 2.76 12.32
N ASN A 80 -0.99 2.58 12.50
CA ASN A 80 -1.90 2.18 11.41
C ASN A 80 -2.12 3.32 10.43
N VAL A 81 -1.31 3.37 9.37
CA VAL A 81 -1.49 4.33 8.27
C VAL A 81 -2.44 3.80 7.20
N SER A 82 -3.32 4.66 6.70
CA SER A 82 -4.28 4.28 5.65
C SER A 82 -3.58 4.00 4.32
N THR A 83 -4.14 3.08 3.53
CA THR A 83 -3.65 2.74 2.18
C THR A 83 -4.21 3.68 1.11
N PHE A 84 -5.44 4.18 1.31
CA PHE A 84 -6.04 5.22 0.47
C PHE A 84 -5.91 6.57 1.14
N ALA A 85 -5.79 7.63 0.36
CA ALA A 85 -6.03 8.96 0.89
C ALA A 85 -7.53 9.05 1.21
N LYS A 86 -7.90 9.65 2.36
CA LYS A 86 -9.30 10.03 2.58
C LYS A 86 -9.72 10.92 1.42
N ARG A 87 -10.94 10.73 0.87
CA ARG A 87 -11.49 11.65 -0.13
C ARG A 87 -11.51 13.03 0.52
N GLY A 88 -10.54 13.88 0.17
CA GLY A 88 -10.55 15.26 0.64
C GLY A 88 -11.84 15.91 0.14
N ARG A 89 -12.52 16.70 0.99
CA ARG A 89 -13.55 17.62 0.50
C ARG A 89 -12.93 18.38 -0.68
N LYS A 90 -13.56 18.33 -1.86
CA LYS A 90 -13.11 19.08 -3.03
C LYS A 90 -12.90 20.53 -2.57
N LYS A 91 -11.66 21.02 -2.54
CA LYS A 91 -11.43 22.46 -2.33
C LYS A 91 -12.15 23.13 -3.49
N LYS A 92 -13.25 23.85 -3.21
CA LYS A 92 -13.94 24.65 -4.22
C LYS A 92 -12.86 25.48 -4.91
N ARG A 93 -12.70 25.36 -6.23
CA ARG A 93 -11.85 26.27 -7.00
C ARG A 93 -12.40 27.66 -6.69
N VAL A 94 -11.68 28.44 -5.89
CA VAL A 94 -11.94 29.87 -5.81
C VAL A 94 -11.48 30.39 -7.16
N THR A 95 -12.42 30.50 -8.10
CA THR A 95 -12.17 31.19 -9.36
C THR A 95 -11.78 32.62 -8.98
N ARG A 96 -10.50 32.98 -9.12
CA ARG A 96 -10.06 34.38 -9.03
C ARG A 96 -10.67 35.10 -10.23
N ARG A 97 -11.93 35.50 -10.10
CA ARG A 97 -12.61 36.41 -11.02
C ARG A 97 -12.20 37.82 -10.60
N LYS A 98 -11.47 38.48 -11.50
CA LYS A 98 -11.45 39.94 -11.71
C LYS A 98 -10.75 40.84 -10.68
N ARG A 99 -9.65 41.46 -11.12
CA ARG A 99 -9.30 42.87 -10.89
C ARG A 99 -8.86 43.36 -12.28
N ARG A 100 -9.75 43.92 -13.09
CA ARG A 100 -9.97 45.37 -13.26
C ARG A 100 -8.68 46.15 -13.14
#